data_AF-A0A520IN61-F1
#
_entry.id   AF-A0A520IN61-F1
#
_cell.length_a   1.000
_cell.length_b   1.000
_cell.length_c   1.000
_cell.angle_alpha   90.00
_cell.angle_beta   90.00
_cell.angle_gamma   90.00
#
_symmetry.space_group_name_H-M   'P 1'
#
loop_
_entity.id
_entity.type
_entity.pdbx_description
1 polymer ?
#
loop_
_entity_poly.entity_id
_entity_poly.type
_entity_poly.pdbx_seq_one_letter_code
_entity_poly.pdbx_strand_id
1 'polypeptide(L)'
;FYAVASAEEARAYLAHPVLGARLIEAIGAAVAASGSAEAIFGAIDAVKLRSSMTLFEAVADDATPFAAAIARFGGERDAETLRLLG
;
A
#
# COMPACT_ATOMS: atom_id res chain seq x y z
N PHE A 1 10.97 0.58 -14.69
CA PHE A 1 11.12 1.36 -13.45
C PHE A 1 9.75 1.95 -13.13
N TYR A 2 9.16 1.64 -11.97
CA TYR A 2 7.80 2.06 -11.56
C TYR A 2 7.73 2.47 -10.08
N ALA A 3 8.85 2.88 -9.49
CA ALA A 3 8.90 3.25 -8.08
C ALA A 3 8.37 4.67 -7.90
N VAL A 4 7.61 4.90 -6.83
CA VAL A 4 7.20 6.23 -6.39
C VAL A 4 8.39 6.88 -5.68
N ALA A 5 8.84 8.03 -6.18
CA ALA A 5 10.06 8.71 -5.76
C ALA A 5 9.84 9.69 -4.60
N SER A 6 8.60 10.08 -4.30
CA SER A 6 8.30 11.04 -3.23
C SER A 6 6.88 10.92 -2.68
N ALA A 7 6.63 11.54 -1.51
CA ALA A 7 5.30 11.69 -0.94
C ALA A 7 4.35 12.47 -1.87
N GLU A 8 4.87 13.47 -2.59
CA GLU A 8 4.09 14.26 -3.55
C GLU A 8 3.66 13.41 -4.74
N GLU A 9 4.56 12.59 -5.28
CA GLU A 9 4.20 11.64 -6.35
C GLU A 9 3.18 10.60 -5.86
N ALA A 10 3.31 10.13 -4.62
CA ALA A 10 2.31 9.23 -4.01
C ALA A 10 0.92 9.89 -3.92
N ARG A 11 0.84 11.17 -3.49
CA ARG A 11 -0.42 11.94 -3.48
C ARG A 11 -0.98 12.11 -4.89
N ALA A 12 -0.13 12.45 -5.86
CA ALA A 12 -0.52 12.61 -7.25
C ALA A 12 -1.04 11.28 -7.84
N TYR A 13 -0.42 10.16 -7.49
CA TYR A 13 -0.88 8.82 -7.88
C TYR A 13 -2.29 8.54 -7.37
N LEU A 14 -2.58 8.86 -6.10
CA LEU A 14 -3.91 8.70 -5.51
C LEU A 14 -4.95 9.64 -6.14
N ALA A 15 -4.57 10.88 -6.42
CA ALA A 15 -5.46 11.86 -7.06
C ALA A 15 -5.72 11.56 -8.55
N HIS A 16 -4.91 10.71 -9.18
CA HIS A 16 -5.06 10.39 -10.59
C HIS A 16 -6.35 9.58 -10.84
N PRO A 17 -7.23 10.03 -11.78
CA PRO A 17 -8.60 9.52 -11.92
C PRO A 17 -8.70 8.02 -12.24
N VAL A 18 -7.64 7.44 -12.81
CA VAL A 18 -7.58 6.00 -13.11
C VAL A 18 -6.74 5.22 -12.10
N LEU A 19 -5.64 5.80 -11.59
CA LEU A 19 -4.64 5.02 -10.85
C LEU A 19 -5.07 4.86 -9.39
N GLY A 20 -5.54 5.92 -8.76
CA GLY A 20 -6.08 5.87 -7.40
C GLY A 20 -7.23 4.87 -7.29
N ALA A 21 -8.22 4.97 -8.19
CA ALA A 21 -9.37 4.07 -8.21
C ALA A 21 -8.96 2.58 -8.36
N ARG A 22 -8.03 2.28 -9.27
CA ARG A 22 -7.52 0.92 -9.47
C ARG A 22 -6.73 0.39 -8.28
N LEU A 23 -5.97 1.26 -7.61
CA LEU A 23 -5.24 0.87 -6.41
C LEU A 23 -6.20 0.51 -5.27
N ILE A 24 -7.24 1.32 -5.05
CA ILE A 24 -8.25 1.03 -4.03
C ILE A 24 -9.00 -0.28 -4.34
N GLU A 25 -9.39 -0.50 -5.60
CA GLU A 25 -10.02 -1.75 -6.03
C GLU A 25 -9.12 -2.97 -5.78
N ALA A 26 -7.84 -2.88 -6.17
CA ALA A 26 -6.87 -3.95 -5.97
C ALA A 26 -6.64 -4.26 -4.49
N ILE A 27 -6.59 -3.23 -3.64
CA ILE A 27 -6.47 -3.40 -2.17
C ILE A 27 -7.71 -4.09 -1.61
N GLY A 28 -8.91 -3.69 -2.06
CA GLY A 28 -10.16 -4.35 -1.65
C GLY A 28 -10.16 -5.85 -1.98
N ALA A 29 -9.72 -6.20 -3.20
CA ALA A 29 -9.57 -7.60 -3.60
C ALA A 29 -8.53 -8.35 -2.77
N ALA A 30 -7.38 -7.73 -2.48
CA ALA A 30 -6.32 -8.31 -1.65
C ALA A 30 -6.81 -8.59 -0.22
N VAL A 31 -7.52 -7.64 0.39
CA VAL A 31 -8.04 -7.79 1.77
C VAL A 31 -9.10 -8.89 1.86
N ALA A 32 -9.94 -9.02 0.84
CA ALA A 32 -10.99 -10.03 0.78
C ALA A 32 -10.45 -11.46 0.51
N ALA A 33 -9.24 -11.59 -0.03
CA ALA A 33 -8.63 -12.89 -0.31
C ALA A 33 -8.26 -13.63 0.99
N SER A 34 -8.34 -14.96 0.94
CA SER A 34 -7.96 -15.85 2.04
C SER A 34 -6.47 -16.18 2.01
N GLY A 35 -5.86 -16.38 3.19
CA GLY A 35 -4.45 -16.76 3.32
C GLY A 35 -3.52 -15.61 3.74
N SER A 36 -2.22 -15.90 3.82
CA SER A 36 -1.19 -14.91 4.15
C SER A 36 -0.84 -14.04 2.92
N ALA A 37 -0.19 -12.90 3.14
CA ALA A 37 0.32 -12.08 2.05
C ALA A 37 1.31 -12.88 1.18
N GLU A 38 2.17 -13.69 1.80
CA GLU A 38 3.12 -14.54 1.06
C GLU A 38 2.43 -15.61 0.22
N ALA A 39 1.29 -16.15 0.65
CA ALA A 39 0.53 -17.12 -0.14
C ALA A 39 -0.14 -16.48 -1.36
N ILE A 40 -0.54 -15.22 -1.26
CA ILE A 40 -1.23 -14.48 -2.33
C ILE A 40 -0.22 -13.86 -3.31
N PHE A 41 0.85 -13.26 -2.78
CA PHE A 41 1.79 -12.43 -3.55
C PHE A 41 3.19 -13.03 -3.65
N GLY A 42 3.54 -14.04 -2.85
CA GLY A 42 4.91 -14.50 -2.68
C GLY A 42 5.70 -13.64 -1.68
N ALA A 43 6.82 -14.17 -1.18
CA ALA A 43 7.59 -13.54 -0.10
C ALA A 43 8.10 -12.13 -0.45
N ILE A 44 8.65 -11.95 -1.66
CA ILE A 44 9.24 -10.67 -2.07
C ILE A 44 8.15 -9.60 -2.22
N ASP A 45 7.02 -9.94 -2.85
CA ASP A 45 5.97 -8.96 -3.11
C ASP A 45 5.09 -8.73 -1.89
N ALA A 46 5.05 -9.64 -0.91
CA ALA A 46 4.46 -9.38 0.41
C ALA A 46 5.18 -8.22 1.13
N VAL A 47 6.53 -8.16 1.05
CA VAL A 47 7.29 -7.04 1.61
C VAL A 47 6.98 -5.74 0.86
N LYS A 48 6.91 -5.78 -0.48
CA LYS A 48 6.57 -4.60 -1.28
C LYS A 48 5.14 -4.11 -1.01
N LEU A 49 4.20 -5.02 -0.79
CA LEU A 49 2.83 -4.69 -0.40
C LEU A 49 2.86 -3.90 0.91
N ARG A 50 3.58 -4.38 1.92
CA ARG A 50 3.73 -3.67 3.20
C ARG A 50 4.30 -2.26 3.03
N SER A 51 5.39 -2.11 2.27
CA SER A 51 5.98 -0.80 1.97
C SER A 51 4.99 0.12 1.23
N SER A 52 4.30 -0.41 0.21
CA SER A 52 3.32 0.35 -0.55
C SER A 52 2.12 0.79 0.30
N MET A 53 1.55 -0.09 1.12
CA MET A 53 0.43 0.28 2.00
C MET A 53 0.87 1.29 3.04
N THR A 54 2.07 1.17 3.58
CA THR A 54 2.63 2.16 4.53
C THR A 54 2.77 3.53 3.88
N LEU A 55 3.30 3.59 2.65
CA LEU A 55 3.45 4.84 1.90
C LEU A 55 2.09 5.51 1.68
N PHE A 56 1.13 4.77 1.13
CA PHE A 56 -0.17 5.34 0.77
C PHE A 56 -1.03 5.66 2.01
N GLU A 57 -0.94 4.88 3.08
CA GLU A 57 -1.56 5.22 4.37
C GLU A 57 -1.06 6.58 4.90
N ALA A 58 0.24 6.87 4.76
CA ALA A 58 0.84 8.09 5.27
C ALA A 58 0.47 9.35 4.46
N VAL A 59 0.06 9.21 3.20
CA VAL A 59 -0.18 10.36 2.31
C VAL A 59 -1.65 10.54 1.87
N ALA A 60 -2.49 9.52 2.04
CA ALA A 60 -3.89 9.57 1.62
C ALA A 60 -4.73 10.47 2.54
N ASP A 61 -5.73 11.14 1.96
CA ASP A 61 -6.75 11.85 2.74
C ASP A 61 -7.67 10.85 3.49
N ASP A 62 -7.98 9.71 2.85
CA ASP A 62 -8.60 8.55 3.49
C ASP A 62 -7.61 7.38 3.53
N ALA A 63 -7.06 7.13 4.72
CA ALA A 63 -6.10 6.06 4.97
C ALA A 63 -6.74 4.67 5.16
N THR A 64 -8.07 4.59 5.28
CA THR A 64 -8.80 3.38 5.69
C THR A 64 -8.47 2.14 4.85
N PRO A 65 -8.44 2.20 3.51
CA PRO A 65 -8.15 1.01 2.69
C PRO A 65 -6.74 0.47 2.93
N PHE A 66 -5.76 1.35 3.08
CA PHE A 66 -4.35 0.99 3.29
C PHE A 66 -4.12 0.44 4.70
N ALA A 67 -4.71 1.10 5.72
CA ALA A 67 -4.67 0.62 7.10
C ALA A 67 -5.31 -0.76 7.25
N ALA A 68 -6.42 -1.02 6.54
CA ALA A 68 -7.08 -2.32 6.52
C ALA A 68 -6.19 -3.42 5.92
N ALA A 69 -5.45 -3.12 4.85
CA ALA A 69 -4.50 -4.05 4.26
C ALA A 69 -3.32 -4.36 5.19
N ILE A 70 -2.78 -3.34 5.87
CA ILE A 70 -1.73 -3.54 6.88
C ILE A 70 -2.24 -4.45 8.00
N ALA A 71 -3.41 -4.13 8.57
CA ALA A 71 -4.02 -4.94 9.62
C ALA A 71 -4.27 -6.39 9.18
N ARG A 72 -4.74 -6.60 7.94
CA ARG A 72 -5.02 -7.93 7.38
C ARG A 72 -3.78 -8.80 7.23
N PHE A 73 -2.60 -8.19 7.02
CA PHE A 73 -1.36 -8.89 6.69
C PHE A 73 -0.24 -8.71 7.71
N GLY A 74 -0.59 -8.58 8.99
CA GLY A 74 0.37 -8.65 10.11
C GLY A 74 0.47 -7.37 10.93
N GLY A 75 -0.19 -6.28 10.54
CA GLY A 75 -0.34 -5.05 11.32
C GLY A 75 0.90 -4.16 11.39
N GLU A 76 2.03 -4.60 10.85
CA GLU A 76 3.30 -3.87 10.90
C GLU A 76 3.48 -2.95 9.69
N ARG A 77 3.86 -1.69 9.98
CA ARG A 77 4.27 -0.72 8.97
C ARG A 77 5.73 -0.94 8.58
N ASP A 78 6.06 -0.56 7.36
CA ASP A 78 7.43 -0.61 6.87
C ASP A 78 8.25 0.59 7.40
N ALA A 79 9.14 0.33 8.35
CA ALA A 79 9.92 1.37 9.02
C ALA A 79 10.81 2.19 8.06
N GLU A 80 11.36 1.55 7.02
CA GLU A 80 12.17 2.25 6.02
C GLU A 80 11.33 3.21 5.17
N THR A 81 10.12 2.78 4.78
CA THR A 81 9.17 3.67 4.10
C THR A 81 8.85 4.90 4.96
N LEU A 82 8.59 4.73 6.26
CA LEU A 82 8.33 5.86 7.17
C LEU A 82 9.56 6.77 7.32
N ARG A 83 10.77 6.19 7.38
CA ARG A 83 12.04 6.94 7.48
C ARG A 83 12.28 7.81 6.25
N LEU A 84 11.86 7.38 5.07
CA LEU A 84 12.01 8.15 3.82
C LEU A 84 10.97 9.28 3.67
N LEU A 85 9.92 9.29 4.50
CA LEU A 85 8.87 10.32 4.50
C LEU A 85 9.13 11.46 5.50
N GLY A 86 10.09 11.31 6.41
CA GLY A 86 10.55 12.33 7.37
C GLY A 86 11.95 12.83 7.08
#